data_AF-C5BZ71-F1
#
_entry.id   AF-C5BZ71-F1
#
_cell.length_a   1.000
_cell.length_b   1.000
_cell.length_c   1.000
_cell.angle_alpha   90.00
_cell.angle_beta   90.00
_cell.angle_gamma   90.00
#
_symmetry.space_group_name_H-M   'P 1'
#
loop_
_entity.id
_entity.type
_entity.pdbx_description
1 polymer ?
#
loop_
_entity_poly.entity_id
_entity_poly.type
_entity_poly.pdbx_seq_one_letter_code
_entity_poly.pdbx_strand_id
1 'polypeptide(L)'
;MNELRLNVSRVKAADETGTWPEWGSDDIYLAAVTVDSRLVVNTVDEVRIGEFDDGDARDFSPAKTLARFRLDDGVYPRAYVAAVVLAERDNGEAIPEFLTALTKSVKENLPTERDRRRRRQGPAADDAASGFEFLGFTGKELATIAWKGVQEAWKVYKKIRADDIFLPKTLYVDIDGEDHRWDGSRRSPLEKLRLAAHDGVYWVGMHWAIADGSPVATPPSGRPTRVPREPRPTVPARHEN
;
A
#
# COMPACT_ATOMS: atom_id res chain seq x y z
N MET A 1 18.09 -0.55 15.91
CA MET A 1 17.71 0.66 15.18
C MET A 1 16.23 0.55 14.83
N ASN A 2 15.39 1.54 15.15
CA ASN A 2 13.95 1.39 14.93
C ASN A 2 13.58 1.59 13.45
N GLU A 3 12.56 0.86 13.02
CA GLU A 3 12.07 0.85 11.65
C GLU A 3 10.55 0.89 11.65
N LEU A 4 9.98 1.72 10.79
CA LEU A 4 8.56 1.71 10.50
C LEU A 4 8.29 0.73 9.36
N ARG A 5 7.35 -0.19 9.56
CA ARG A 5 6.94 -1.20 8.58
C ARG A 5 5.48 -1.02 8.24
N LEU A 6 5.15 -1.12 6.96
CA LEU A 6 3.79 -1.35 6.50
C LEU A 6 3.61 -2.85 6.27
N ASN A 7 2.74 -3.49 7.05
CA ASN A 7 2.54 -4.94 7.00
C ASN A 7 1.16 -5.31 6.47
N VAL A 8 1.10 -6.40 5.72
CA VAL A 8 -0.10 -7.08 5.23
C VAL A 8 -0.41 -8.23 6.18
N SER A 9 -1.57 -8.16 6.82
CA SER A 9 -2.04 -9.17 7.78
C SER A 9 -3.02 -10.16 7.16
N ARG A 10 -3.83 -9.70 6.20
CA ARG A 10 -4.84 -10.53 5.55
C ARG A 10 -5.11 -10.03 4.13
N VAL A 11 -5.38 -10.96 3.22
CA VAL A 11 -6.03 -10.68 1.93
C VAL A 11 -7.24 -11.58 1.79
N LYS A 12 -8.36 -11.05 1.28
CA LYS A 12 -9.57 -11.82 0.98
C LYS A 12 -10.09 -11.42 -0.40
N ALA A 13 -10.29 -12.39 -1.27
CA ALA A 13 -11.12 -12.25 -2.46
C ALA A 13 -12.58 -12.27 -2.02
N ALA A 14 -13.31 -11.18 -2.22
CA ALA A 14 -14.74 -11.13 -1.95
C ALA A 14 -15.58 -11.57 -3.15
N ASP A 15 -15.08 -11.31 -4.35
CA ASP A 15 -15.66 -11.58 -5.66
C ASP A 15 -14.49 -11.57 -6.65
N GLU A 16 -14.32 -12.58 -7.48
CA GLU A 16 -13.21 -12.73 -8.44
C GLU A 16 -13.67 -12.22 -9.80
N THR A 17 -14.72 -12.79 -10.40
CA THR A 17 -15.37 -12.26 -11.62
C THR A 17 -16.73 -12.92 -11.88
N GLY A 18 -17.60 -12.25 -12.65
CA GLY A 18 -19.04 -12.50 -12.67
C GLY A 18 -19.55 -13.66 -13.55
N THR A 19 -20.59 -14.35 -13.06
CA THR A 19 -21.60 -15.21 -13.74
C THR A 19 -21.14 -16.38 -14.61
N TRP A 20 -19.93 -16.35 -15.17
CA TRP A 20 -19.36 -17.46 -15.91
C TRP A 20 -18.42 -18.23 -14.98
N PRO A 21 -18.43 -19.57 -15.03
CA PRO A 21 -17.41 -20.34 -14.35
C PRO A 21 -16.09 -20.06 -15.07
N GLU A 22 -15.35 -19.06 -14.62
CA GLU A 22 -13.93 -18.94 -14.95
C GLU A 22 -13.21 -20.04 -14.17
N TRP A 23 -12.54 -20.92 -14.92
CA TRP A 23 -11.74 -22.00 -14.35
C TRP A 23 -10.32 -21.46 -14.26
N GLY A 24 -10.03 -20.76 -13.17
CA GLY A 24 -8.71 -20.17 -12.90
C GLY A 24 -8.62 -19.82 -11.42
N SER A 25 -7.40 -19.77 -10.90
CA SER A 25 -7.11 -19.15 -9.62
C SER A 25 -6.22 -17.95 -9.91
N ASP A 26 -6.58 -16.79 -9.40
CA ASP A 26 -5.85 -15.55 -9.66
C ASP A 26 -4.57 -15.45 -8.83
N ASP A 27 -3.47 -15.20 -9.51
CA ASP A 27 -2.16 -15.04 -8.89
C ASP A 27 -1.98 -13.59 -8.41
N ILE A 28 -2.22 -13.33 -7.12
CA ILE A 28 -2.28 -11.97 -6.56
C ILE A 28 -0.92 -11.48 -6.06
N TYR A 29 -0.58 -10.26 -6.47
CA TYR A 29 0.63 -9.54 -6.07
C TYR A 29 0.27 -8.19 -5.45
N LEU A 30 1.07 -7.78 -4.46
CA LEU A 30 1.04 -6.42 -3.92
C LEU A 30 2.37 -5.71 -4.20
N ALA A 31 2.29 -4.47 -4.63
CA ALA A 31 3.43 -3.57 -4.74
C ALA A 31 3.08 -2.21 -4.14
N ALA A 32 4.03 -1.29 -4.07
CA ALA A 32 3.73 0.08 -3.65
C ALA A 32 4.66 1.12 -4.27
N VAL A 33 4.19 2.36 -4.32
CA VAL A 33 5.04 3.54 -4.39
C VAL A 33 4.95 4.25 -3.05
N THR A 34 6.11 4.54 -2.47
CA THR A 34 6.22 5.12 -1.13
C THR A 34 6.79 6.52 -1.19
N VAL A 35 6.40 7.36 -0.23
CA VAL A 35 6.98 8.68 0.01
C VAL A 35 7.38 8.75 1.47
N ASP A 36 8.65 9.03 1.74
CA ASP A 36 9.15 9.20 3.11
C ASP A 36 9.08 10.66 3.58
N SER A 37 9.51 10.88 4.83
CA SER A 37 9.51 12.21 5.45
C SER A 37 10.46 13.21 4.80
N ARG A 38 11.35 12.77 3.92
CA ARG A 38 12.28 13.58 3.14
C ARG A 38 11.78 13.81 1.72
N LEU A 39 10.55 13.41 1.44
CA LEU A 39 9.94 13.45 0.11
C LEU A 39 10.68 12.56 -0.91
N VAL A 40 11.41 11.55 -0.44
CA VAL A 40 12.02 10.56 -1.32
C VAL A 40 10.93 9.60 -1.77
N VAL A 41 10.78 9.46 -3.08
CA VAL A 41 9.82 8.55 -3.69
C VAL A 41 10.53 7.26 -4.10
N ASN A 42 10.12 6.14 -3.52
CA ASN A 42 10.68 4.82 -3.80
C ASN A 42 9.60 3.85 -4.29
N THR A 43 9.97 2.99 -5.23
CA THR A 43 9.18 1.81 -5.59
C THR A 43 9.46 0.69 -4.60
N VAL A 44 8.42 -0.05 -4.24
CA VAL A 44 8.49 -1.31 -3.51
C VAL A 44 8.16 -2.42 -4.50
N ASP A 45 9.09 -3.36 -4.64
CA ASP A 45 8.93 -4.51 -5.52
C ASP A 45 7.70 -5.35 -5.16
N GLU A 46 7.22 -6.09 -6.14
CA GLU A 46 6.05 -6.95 -5.99
C GLU A 46 6.29 -8.07 -4.97
N VAL A 47 5.30 -8.30 -4.12
CA VAL A 47 5.26 -9.40 -3.15
C VAL A 47 4.10 -10.30 -3.54
N ARG A 48 4.41 -11.55 -3.91
CA ARG A 48 3.38 -12.57 -4.15
C ARG A 48 2.59 -12.82 -2.86
N ILE A 49 1.28 -12.65 -2.96
CA ILE A 49 0.31 -12.91 -1.89
C ILE A 49 -0.18 -14.35 -1.98
N GLY A 50 -0.46 -14.84 -3.18
CA GLY A 50 -0.83 -16.22 -3.49
C GLY A 50 -1.93 -16.31 -4.52
N GLU A 51 -2.36 -17.53 -4.78
CA GLU A 51 -3.54 -17.85 -5.58
C GLU A 51 -4.81 -17.64 -4.74
N PHE A 52 -5.83 -17.04 -5.34
CA PHE A 52 -7.15 -16.84 -4.73
C PHE A 52 -8.23 -17.36 -5.67
N ASP A 53 -9.24 -18.00 -5.09
CA ASP A 53 -10.55 -18.17 -5.74
C ASP A 53 -11.59 -17.27 -5.01
N ASP A 54 -12.78 -17.14 -5.60
CA ASP A 54 -13.99 -16.61 -4.96
C ASP A 54 -14.17 -16.99 -3.47
N GLY A 55 -14.12 -15.97 -2.61
CA GLY A 55 -14.31 -16.09 -1.17
C GLY A 55 -13.07 -16.54 -0.39
N ASP A 56 -11.99 -16.94 -1.07
CA ASP A 56 -10.76 -17.35 -0.41
C ASP A 56 -10.17 -16.19 0.39
N ALA A 57 -9.60 -16.55 1.55
CA ALA A 57 -8.94 -15.62 2.42
C ALA A 57 -7.63 -16.21 2.92
N ARG A 58 -6.63 -15.34 3.05
CA ARG A 58 -5.31 -15.70 3.54
C ARG A 58 -4.90 -14.76 4.65
N ASP A 59 -4.76 -15.30 5.85
CA ASP A 59 -4.15 -14.63 6.99
C ASP A 59 -2.64 -14.89 7.01
N PHE A 60 -1.86 -13.90 7.42
CA PHE A 60 -0.40 -13.97 7.51
C PHE A 60 0.05 -13.90 8.97
N SER A 61 0.70 -14.97 9.43
CA SER A 61 1.33 -15.05 10.76
C SER A 61 2.72 -15.68 10.63
N PRO A 62 3.81 -14.89 10.71
CA PRO A 62 3.83 -13.44 10.89
C PRO A 62 3.26 -12.67 9.68
N ALA A 63 2.82 -11.43 9.91
CA ALA A 63 2.36 -10.54 8.85
C ALA A 63 3.50 -10.29 7.83
N LYS A 64 3.15 -10.18 6.54
CA LYS A 64 4.12 -9.90 5.48
C LYS A 64 4.45 -8.41 5.45
N THR A 65 5.72 -8.05 5.49
CA THR A 65 6.12 -6.64 5.33
C THR A 65 6.11 -6.25 3.85
N LEU A 66 5.37 -5.20 3.51
CA LEU A 66 5.34 -4.60 2.18
C LEU A 66 6.41 -3.50 2.07
N ALA A 67 6.35 -2.49 2.94
CA ALA A 67 7.27 -1.34 2.90
C ALA A 67 8.01 -1.15 4.22
N ARG A 68 9.18 -0.52 4.13
CA ARG A 68 10.12 -0.28 5.24
C ARG A 68 10.65 1.14 5.18
N PHE A 69 10.68 1.80 6.33
CA PHE A 69 11.22 3.14 6.48
C PHE A 69 12.14 3.22 7.70
N ARG A 70 13.26 3.90 7.52
CA ARG A 70 14.16 4.22 8.63
C ARG A 70 13.54 5.33 9.49
N LEU A 71 13.69 5.20 10.81
CA LEU A 71 13.24 6.19 11.79
C LEU A 71 14.40 6.98 12.42
N ASP A 72 15.65 6.60 12.15
CA ASP A 72 16.83 7.05 12.89
C ASP A 72 17.36 8.44 12.48
N ASP A 73 16.67 9.14 11.57
CA ASP A 73 17.36 10.15 10.76
C ASP A 73 16.57 11.46 10.49
N GLY A 74 16.71 12.44 11.38
CA GLY A 74 16.09 13.78 11.24
C GLY A 74 15.08 14.18 12.33
N VAL A 75 14.32 15.25 12.07
CA VAL A 75 13.39 15.88 13.04
C VAL A 75 11.98 15.28 12.95
N TYR A 76 11.28 15.23 14.07
CA TYR A 76 9.89 14.77 14.20
C TYR A 76 8.93 15.97 14.41
N PRO A 77 7.63 15.86 14.04
CA PRO A 77 6.92 14.68 13.53
C PRO A 77 7.34 14.29 12.10
N ARG A 78 6.99 13.09 11.63
CA ARG A 78 7.33 12.61 10.30
C ARG A 78 6.14 11.93 9.64
N ALA A 79 5.95 12.22 8.37
CA ALA A 79 4.91 11.63 7.56
C ALA A 79 5.47 10.57 6.61
N TYR A 80 4.76 9.45 6.48
CA TYR A 80 5.08 8.38 5.54
C TYR A 80 3.83 8.00 4.78
N VAL A 81 3.99 7.67 3.49
CA VAL A 81 2.89 7.31 2.60
C VAL A 81 3.24 6.09 1.78
N ALA A 82 2.23 5.26 1.52
CA ALA A 82 2.29 4.17 0.56
C ALA A 82 1.04 4.19 -0.34
N ALA A 83 1.24 4.37 -1.63
CA ALA A 83 0.24 4.06 -2.66
C ALA A 83 0.34 2.57 -2.99
N VAL A 84 -0.53 1.78 -2.38
CA VAL A 84 -0.56 0.32 -2.48
C VAL A 84 -1.26 -0.08 -3.78
N VAL A 85 -0.58 -0.92 -4.55
CA VAL A 85 -1.05 -1.45 -5.83
C VAL A 85 -1.31 -2.94 -5.64
N LEU A 86 -2.50 -3.39 -6.06
CA LEU A 86 -2.85 -4.81 -6.16
C LEU A 86 -3.01 -5.15 -7.63
N ALA A 87 -2.57 -6.32 -8.01
CA ALA A 87 -2.59 -6.79 -9.38
C ALA A 87 -2.75 -8.30 -9.42
N GLU A 88 -3.51 -8.75 -10.41
CA GLU A 88 -3.56 -10.13 -10.88
C GLU A 88 -2.43 -10.31 -11.88
N ARG A 89 -1.71 -11.42 -11.80
CA ARG A 89 -0.56 -11.67 -12.68
C ARG A 89 -0.84 -12.83 -13.61
N ASP A 90 -1.54 -12.52 -14.70
CA ASP A 90 -1.73 -13.49 -15.78
C ASP A 90 -0.59 -13.41 -16.80
N ASN A 91 -0.14 -12.20 -17.15
CA ASN A 91 0.87 -11.98 -18.20
C ASN A 91 2.11 -11.15 -17.78
N GLY A 92 2.29 -10.93 -16.47
CA GLY A 92 3.61 -10.66 -15.87
C GLY A 92 4.33 -9.32 -16.13
N GLU A 93 3.78 -8.42 -16.96
CA GLU A 93 4.46 -7.16 -17.36
C GLU A 93 3.78 -5.87 -16.87
N ALA A 94 2.52 -5.93 -16.43
CA ALA A 94 1.71 -4.75 -16.15
C ALA A 94 2.22 -3.94 -14.93
N ILE A 95 2.63 -4.64 -13.86
CA ILE A 95 2.98 -4.01 -12.58
C ILE A 95 4.21 -3.10 -12.70
N PRO A 96 5.36 -3.51 -13.27
CA PRO A 96 6.54 -2.65 -13.35
C PRO A 96 6.32 -1.37 -14.17
N GLU A 97 5.59 -1.46 -15.28
CA GLU A 97 5.26 -0.29 -16.10
C GLU A 97 4.37 0.69 -15.33
N PHE A 98 3.36 0.18 -14.64
CA PHE A 98 2.48 1.00 -13.82
C PHE A 98 3.21 1.64 -12.64
N LEU A 99 4.06 0.90 -11.93
CA LEU A 99 4.88 1.45 -10.84
C LEU A 99 5.84 2.53 -11.32
N THR A 100 6.39 2.38 -12.54
CA THR A 100 7.24 3.41 -13.17
C THR A 100 6.43 4.67 -13.46
N ALA A 101 5.25 4.54 -14.06
CA ALA A 101 4.36 5.67 -14.33
C ALA A 101 3.90 6.35 -13.02
N LEU A 102 3.50 5.56 -12.03
CA LEU A 102 3.08 6.04 -10.72
C LEU A 102 4.21 6.79 -10.01
N THR A 103 5.41 6.22 -9.96
CA THR A 103 6.59 6.87 -9.36
C THR A 103 6.90 8.19 -10.03
N LYS A 104 6.87 8.24 -11.37
CA LYS A 104 7.07 9.46 -12.14
C LYS A 104 6.02 10.51 -11.80
N SER A 105 4.74 10.18 -11.84
CA SER A 105 3.66 11.11 -11.53
C SER A 105 3.71 11.63 -10.09
N VAL A 106 4.03 10.77 -9.11
CA VAL A 106 4.22 11.23 -7.72
C VAL A 106 5.39 12.21 -7.61
N LYS A 107 6.54 11.92 -8.26
CA LYS A 107 7.71 12.82 -8.29
C LYS A 107 7.39 14.16 -8.94
N GLU A 108 6.58 14.19 -10.00
CA GLU A 108 6.20 15.43 -10.69
C GLU A 108 5.25 16.30 -9.85
N ASN A 109 4.41 15.69 -9.01
CA ASN A 109 3.48 16.41 -8.13
C ASN A 109 4.13 16.97 -6.85
N LEU A 110 5.25 16.40 -6.40
CA LEU A 110 5.94 16.82 -5.16
C LEU A 110 6.48 18.27 -5.20
N PRO A 111 7.26 18.71 -6.21
CA PRO A 111 7.76 20.08 -6.30
C PRO A 111 6.63 21.11 -6.29
N THR A 112 5.53 20.82 -6.99
CA THR A 112 4.36 21.71 -7.07
C THR A 112 3.78 22.01 -5.69
N GLU A 113 3.65 20.99 -4.83
CA GLU A 113 3.13 21.21 -3.47
C GLU A 113 4.17 21.81 -2.52
N ARG A 114 5.47 21.47 -2.69
CA ARG A 114 6.56 22.13 -1.95
C ARG A 114 6.56 23.64 -2.21
N ASP A 115 6.50 24.04 -3.47
CA ASP A 115 6.52 25.44 -3.86
C ASP A 115 5.27 26.18 -3.38
N ARG A 116 4.10 25.54 -3.45
CA ARG A 116 2.85 26.08 -2.88
C ARG A 116 2.97 26.32 -1.39
N ARG A 117 3.59 25.40 -0.65
CA ARG A 117 3.78 25.54 0.79
C ARG A 117 4.75 26.67 1.13
N ARG A 118 5.90 26.73 0.45
CA ARG A 118 6.87 27.82 0.65
C ARG A 118 6.23 29.19 0.42
N ARG A 119 5.40 29.32 -0.63
CA ARG A 119 4.64 30.56 -0.89
C ARG A 119 3.66 30.92 0.23
N ARG A 120 3.04 29.94 0.91
CA ARG A 120 2.12 30.18 2.03
C ARG A 120 2.85 30.57 3.32
N GLN A 121 4.05 30.05 3.54
CA GLN A 121 4.87 30.35 4.73
C GLN A 121 5.59 31.70 4.63
N GLY A 122 5.72 32.26 3.43
CA GLY A 122 6.35 33.55 3.18
C GLY A 122 7.88 33.50 3.22
N PRO A 123 8.56 34.61 2.92
CA PRO A 123 10.02 34.68 2.81
C PRO A 123 10.76 34.49 4.15
N ALA A 124 10.06 34.51 5.29
CA ALA A 124 10.66 34.30 6.61
C ALA A 124 11.18 32.86 6.85
N ALA A 125 10.90 31.91 5.94
CA ALA A 125 11.42 30.56 6.00
C ALA A 125 12.84 30.40 5.41
N ASP A 126 13.31 31.37 4.62
CA ASP A 126 14.55 31.25 3.85
C ASP A 126 15.84 31.50 4.67
N ASP A 127 15.73 31.98 5.92
CA ASP A 127 16.88 32.24 6.81
C ASP A 127 17.39 31.00 7.57
N ALA A 128 16.76 29.84 7.38
CA ALA A 128 17.21 28.57 7.98
C ALA A 128 18.33 27.93 7.15
N ALA A 129 19.54 28.49 7.24
CA ALA A 129 20.77 28.07 6.55
C ALA A 129 21.30 26.65 6.88
N SER A 130 20.53 25.79 7.56
CA SER A 130 20.85 24.37 7.71
C SER A 130 20.15 23.61 6.58
N GLY A 131 20.90 22.97 5.68
CA GLY A 131 20.43 22.25 4.47
C GLY A 131 19.50 21.04 4.69
N PHE A 132 18.61 21.11 5.67
CA PHE A 132 17.60 20.15 6.04
C PHE A 132 16.33 20.91 6.43
N GLU A 133 15.67 21.56 5.46
CA GLU A 133 14.35 22.15 5.68
C GLU A 133 13.37 21.01 5.97
N PHE A 134 13.03 20.83 7.25
CA PHE A 134 11.87 20.05 7.62
C PHE A 134 10.63 20.81 7.13
N LEU A 135 10.13 20.41 5.96
CA LEU A 135 8.98 21.07 5.35
C LEU A 135 7.70 20.82 6.14
N GLY A 136 7.66 19.88 7.10
CA GLY A 136 6.54 19.70 8.01
C GLY A 136 5.27 19.16 7.38
N PHE A 137 5.38 18.34 6.33
CA PHE A 137 4.22 17.71 5.73
C PHE A 137 3.56 16.75 6.70
N THR A 138 2.24 16.85 6.81
CA THR A 138 1.42 15.81 7.43
C THR A 138 1.25 14.64 6.46
N GLY A 139 0.96 13.45 7.00
CA GLY A 139 0.71 12.25 6.20
C GLY A 139 -0.47 12.44 5.25
N LYS A 140 -1.49 13.20 5.67
CA LYS A 140 -2.64 13.55 4.83
C LYS A 140 -2.25 14.39 3.61
N GLU A 141 -1.34 15.35 3.77
CA GLU A 141 -0.86 16.17 2.64
C GLU A 141 -0.06 15.32 1.66
N LEU A 142 0.87 14.49 2.15
CA LEU A 142 1.61 13.56 1.31
C LEU A 142 0.68 12.56 0.62
N ALA A 143 -0.35 12.08 1.31
CA ALA A 143 -1.33 11.16 0.73
C ALA A 143 -2.12 11.81 -0.40
N THR A 144 -2.43 13.10 -0.27
CA THR A 144 -3.08 13.89 -1.32
C THR A 144 -2.18 14.02 -2.55
N ILE A 145 -0.88 14.25 -2.36
CA ILE A 145 0.11 14.30 -3.44
C ILE A 145 0.21 12.94 -4.14
N ALA A 146 0.38 11.88 -3.37
CA ALA A 146 0.46 10.52 -3.88
C ALA A 146 -0.82 10.15 -4.67
N TRP A 147 -1.99 10.56 -4.18
CA TRP A 147 -3.26 10.34 -4.86
C TRP A 147 -3.37 11.06 -6.21
N LYS A 148 -2.87 12.30 -6.33
CA LYS A 148 -2.77 12.97 -7.65
C LYS A 148 -1.89 12.17 -8.61
N GLY A 149 -0.75 11.69 -8.11
CA GLY A 149 0.13 10.80 -8.87
C GLY A 149 -0.57 9.52 -9.33
N VAL A 150 -1.36 8.89 -8.45
CA VAL A 150 -2.21 7.74 -8.78
C VAL A 150 -3.19 8.10 -9.91
N GLN A 151 -3.90 9.21 -9.81
CA GLN A 151 -4.86 9.63 -10.83
C GLN A 151 -4.22 9.86 -12.20
N GLU A 152 -3.02 10.43 -12.24
CA GLU A 152 -2.28 10.68 -13.49
C GLU A 152 -1.73 9.40 -14.11
N ALA A 153 -1.08 8.55 -13.31
CA ALA A 153 -0.58 7.25 -13.77
C ALA A 153 -1.73 6.36 -14.26
N TRP A 154 -2.86 6.38 -13.55
CA TRP A 154 -4.07 5.65 -13.93
C TRP A 154 -4.65 6.09 -15.28
N LYS A 155 -4.60 7.39 -15.60
CA LYS A 155 -5.04 7.90 -16.92
C LYS A 155 -4.16 7.40 -18.07
N VAL A 156 -2.86 7.22 -17.83
CA VAL A 156 -1.92 6.68 -18.81
C VAL A 156 -2.15 5.17 -18.95
N TYR A 157 -2.19 4.46 -17.83
CA TYR A 157 -2.31 3.01 -17.78
C TYR A 157 -3.60 2.47 -18.40
N LYS A 158 -4.75 3.11 -18.09
CA LYS A 158 -6.06 2.75 -18.67
C LYS A 158 -6.09 2.73 -20.20
N LYS A 159 -5.15 3.40 -20.87
CA LYS A 159 -5.08 3.45 -22.33
C LYS A 159 -4.29 2.29 -22.92
N ILE A 160 -3.49 1.59 -22.12
CA ILE A 160 -2.43 0.69 -22.61
C ILE A 160 -2.76 -0.79 -22.32
N ARG A 161 -3.21 -1.15 -21.11
CA ARG A 161 -3.57 -2.54 -20.75
C ARG A 161 -4.58 -2.54 -19.61
N ALA A 162 -5.84 -2.78 -19.91
CA ALA A 162 -6.89 -2.61 -18.91
C ALA A 162 -6.83 -3.67 -17.79
N ASP A 163 -6.31 -4.88 -18.05
CA ASP A 163 -6.88 -6.05 -17.37
C ASP A 163 -6.22 -6.51 -16.06
N ASP A 164 -5.04 -6.02 -15.65
CA ASP A 164 -4.29 -6.68 -14.57
C ASP A 164 -3.97 -5.80 -13.34
N ILE A 165 -4.56 -4.60 -13.18
CA ILE A 165 -4.23 -3.70 -12.04
C ILE A 165 -5.46 -3.09 -11.40
N PHE A 166 -5.51 -3.17 -10.08
CA PHE A 166 -6.54 -2.55 -9.27
C PHE A 166 -6.21 -1.09 -8.97
N LEU A 167 -7.22 -0.22 -8.97
CA LEU A 167 -7.04 1.19 -8.64
C LEU A 167 -6.33 1.33 -7.29
N PRO A 168 -5.11 1.89 -7.24
CA PRO A 168 -4.32 1.91 -6.01
C PRO A 168 -5.03 2.63 -4.86
N LYS A 169 -4.68 2.25 -3.63
CA LYS A 169 -5.14 2.92 -2.41
C LYS A 169 -3.96 3.51 -1.65
N THR A 170 -4.13 4.73 -1.17
CA THR A 170 -3.10 5.43 -0.42
C THR A 170 -3.32 5.26 1.08
N LEU A 171 -2.30 4.74 1.76
CA LEU A 171 -2.17 4.71 3.21
C LEU A 171 -1.15 5.75 3.65
N TYR A 172 -1.34 6.33 4.82
CA TYR A 172 -0.36 7.24 5.41
C TYR A 172 -0.29 7.09 6.92
N VAL A 173 0.81 7.56 7.50
CA VAL A 173 0.96 7.64 8.94
C VAL A 173 1.84 8.83 9.32
N ASP A 174 1.45 9.50 10.41
CA ASP A 174 2.26 10.49 11.10
C ASP A 174 2.90 9.83 12.32
N ILE A 175 4.21 10.02 12.47
CA ILE A 175 5.03 9.47 13.55
C ILE A 175 5.58 10.64 14.34
N ASP A 176 5.33 10.68 15.65
CA ASP A 176 5.77 11.78 16.52
C ASP A 176 7.17 11.58 17.12
N GLY A 177 7.72 10.37 17.01
CA GLY A 177 9.04 10.01 17.53
C GLY A 177 9.42 8.58 17.21
N GLU A 178 10.68 8.21 17.43
CA GLU A 178 11.18 6.84 17.22
C GLU A 178 10.50 5.78 18.08
N ASP A 179 9.91 6.23 19.20
CA ASP A 179 9.16 5.43 20.15
C ASP A 179 7.66 5.73 20.09
N HIS A 180 7.15 6.28 18.98
CA HIS A 180 5.72 6.49 18.78
C HIS A 180 4.89 5.23 19.12
N ARG A 181 3.69 5.45 19.62
CA ARG A 181 2.74 4.41 20.02
C ARG A 181 1.34 4.79 19.57
N TRP A 182 0.61 3.80 19.08
CA TRP A 182 -0.83 3.87 18.84
C TRP A 182 -1.54 3.25 20.03
N ASP A 183 -2.16 4.05 20.89
CA ASP A 183 -2.84 3.58 22.10
C ASP A 183 -1.97 2.66 22.97
N GLY A 184 -0.70 3.04 23.17
CA GLY A 184 0.30 2.27 23.93
C GLY A 184 0.94 1.10 23.17
N SER A 185 0.45 0.77 21.97
CA SER A 185 0.99 -0.28 21.10
C SER A 185 2.02 0.24 20.11
N ARG A 186 3.00 -0.59 19.73
CA ARG A 186 3.89 -0.35 18.58
C ARG A 186 3.28 -0.74 17.24
N ARG A 187 2.00 -1.05 17.21
CA ARG A 187 1.23 -1.42 16.03
C ARG A 187 0.02 -0.51 15.91
N SER A 188 -0.19 0.07 14.74
CA SER A 188 -1.39 0.85 14.45
C SER A 188 -2.64 -0.03 14.46
N PRO A 189 -3.84 0.55 14.56
CA PRO A 189 -5.07 -0.15 14.22
C PRO A 189 -4.99 -0.79 12.83
N LEU A 190 -5.72 -1.89 12.63
CA LEU A 190 -5.82 -2.57 11.35
C LEU A 190 -6.69 -1.74 10.39
N GLU A 191 -6.09 -1.30 9.29
CA GLU A 191 -6.78 -0.64 8.19
C GLU A 191 -7.23 -1.68 7.15
N LYS A 192 -8.46 -1.53 6.65
CA LYS A 192 -9.04 -2.42 5.64
C LYS A 192 -9.16 -1.66 4.32
N LEU A 193 -8.36 -2.07 3.34
CA LEU A 193 -8.41 -1.52 1.99
C LEU A 193 -9.37 -2.36 1.13
N ARG A 194 -10.32 -1.70 0.48
CA ARG A 194 -11.11 -2.30 -0.61
C ARG A 194 -10.49 -1.92 -1.94
N LEU A 195 -10.00 -2.90 -2.68
CA LEU A 195 -9.47 -2.75 -4.03
C LEU A 195 -10.46 -3.43 -4.97
N ALA A 196 -10.93 -2.72 -5.99
CA ALA A 196 -11.86 -3.26 -6.97
C ALA A 196 -11.48 -2.77 -8.37
N ALA A 197 -11.46 -3.67 -9.33
CA ALA A 197 -11.27 -3.44 -10.74
C ALA A 197 -11.90 -4.60 -11.50
N HIS A 198 -12.33 -4.33 -12.75
CA HIS A 198 -13.11 -5.28 -13.54
C HIS A 198 -14.29 -5.80 -12.71
N ASP A 199 -14.31 -7.10 -12.45
CA ASP A 199 -15.29 -7.77 -11.62
C ASP A 199 -14.71 -8.26 -10.28
N GLY A 200 -13.40 -8.12 -10.07
CA GLY A 200 -12.70 -8.50 -8.85
C GLY A 200 -12.86 -7.49 -7.70
N VAL A 201 -13.00 -8.00 -6.48
CA VAL A 201 -13.06 -7.23 -5.24
C VAL A 201 -12.20 -7.89 -4.18
N TYR A 202 -11.12 -7.21 -3.79
CA TYR A 202 -10.21 -7.67 -2.75
C TYR A 202 -10.27 -6.78 -1.51
N TRP A 203 -10.23 -7.41 -0.34
CA TRP A 203 -10.02 -6.77 0.94
C TRP A 203 -8.62 -7.07 1.46
N VAL A 204 -7.82 -6.02 1.65
CA VAL A 204 -6.45 -6.13 2.18
C VAL A 204 -6.41 -5.49 3.57
N GLY A 205 -6.13 -6.30 4.58
CA GLY A 205 -5.92 -5.84 5.95
C GLY A 205 -4.47 -5.48 6.18
N MET A 206 -4.19 -4.20 6.46
CA MET A 206 -2.84 -3.67 6.63
C MET A 206 -2.70 -2.91 7.94
N HIS A 207 -1.48 -2.81 8.46
CA HIS A 207 -1.17 -1.96 9.61
C HIS A 207 0.26 -1.47 9.55
N TRP A 208 0.51 -0.34 10.21
CA TRP A 208 1.84 0.17 10.49
C TRP A 208 2.38 -0.46 11.77
N ALA A 209 3.68 -0.72 11.82
CA ALA A 209 4.33 -1.18 13.05
C ALA A 209 5.75 -0.61 13.19
N ILE A 210 6.13 -0.26 14.41
CA ILE A 210 7.51 0.07 14.77
C ILE A 210 8.18 -1.21 15.26
N ALA A 211 9.21 -1.64 14.55
CA ALA A 211 10.02 -2.77 14.93
C ALA A 211 11.38 -2.30 15.46
N ASP A 212 11.84 -2.91 16.55
CA ASP A 212 13.24 -2.83 16.91
C ASP A 212 14.02 -3.57 15.81
N GLY A 213 14.97 -2.91 15.16
CA GLY A 213 15.74 -3.44 14.02
C GLY A 213 16.69 -4.57 14.38
N SER A 214 16.35 -5.37 15.38
CA SER A 214 16.85 -6.73 15.50
C SER A 214 16.53 -7.47 14.19
N PRO A 215 17.51 -8.13 13.56
CA PRO A 215 17.24 -8.93 12.38
C PRO A 215 16.16 -9.96 12.74
N VAL A 216 15.04 -9.90 12.02
CA VAL A 216 14.00 -10.94 12.15
C VAL A 216 14.65 -12.21 11.65
N ALA A 217 14.87 -13.18 12.54
CA ALA A 217 15.33 -14.50 12.14
C ALA A 217 14.38 -15.01 11.05
N THR A 218 14.92 -15.29 9.86
CA THR A 218 14.12 -15.83 8.75
C THR A 218 13.41 -17.07 9.26
N PRO A 219 12.07 -17.09 9.32
CA PRO A 219 11.38 -18.30 9.73
C PRO A 219 11.74 -19.42 8.75
N PRO A 220 11.93 -20.66 9.21
CA PRO A 220 12.15 -21.78 8.32
C PRO A 220 11.00 -21.82 7.31
N SER A 221 11.29 -22.10 6.03
CA SER A 221 10.31 -22.12 4.96
C SER A 221 9.28 -23.24 5.17
N GLY A 222 8.33 -23.02 6.08
CA GLY A 222 7.18 -23.86 6.29
C GLY A 222 6.21 -23.69 5.12
N ARG A 223 5.75 -24.80 4.55
CA ARG A 223 4.65 -24.79 3.59
C ARG A 223 3.45 -24.07 4.23
N PRO A 224 2.81 -23.11 3.55
CA PRO A 224 1.61 -22.48 4.06
C PRO A 224 0.53 -23.54 4.29
N THR A 225 -0.01 -23.61 5.50
CA THR A 225 -1.14 -24.46 5.83
C THR A 225 -2.37 -23.92 5.13
N ARG A 226 -2.99 -24.72 4.24
CA ARG A 226 -4.27 -24.35 3.60
C ARG A 226 -5.33 -24.26 4.71
N VAL A 227 -5.87 -23.07 4.94
CA VAL A 227 -6.99 -22.90 5.86
C VAL A 227 -8.21 -23.60 5.24
N PRO A 228 -8.97 -24.43 6.00
CA PRO A 228 -10.18 -25.05 5.47
C PRO A 228 -11.12 -23.99 4.92
N ARG A 229 -11.65 -24.20 3.70
CA ARG A 229 -12.66 -23.32 3.12
C ARG A 229 -13.85 -23.23 4.06
N GLU A 230 -14.29 -22.01 4.37
CA GLU A 230 -15.59 -21.84 5.02
C GLU A 230 -16.67 -22.43 4.09
N PRO A 231 -17.65 -23.16 4.64
CA PRO A 231 -18.73 -23.71 3.83
C PRO A 231 -19.46 -22.57 3.10
N ARG A 232 -19.62 -22.70 1.78
CA ARG A 232 -20.40 -21.74 0.98
C ARG A 232 -21.78 -21.57 1.62
N PRO A 233 -22.25 -20.33 1.85
CA PRO A 233 -23.62 -20.11 2.30
C PRO A 233 -24.58 -20.73 1.28
N THR A 234 -25.46 -21.61 1.74
CA THR A 234 -26.50 -22.20 0.91
C THR A 234 -27.45 -21.09 0.47
N VAL A 235 -27.41 -20.76 -0.83
CA VAL A 235 -28.41 -19.87 -1.43
C VAL A 235 -29.75 -20.60 -1.37
N PRO A 236 -30.78 -20.04 -0.70
CA PRO A 236 -32.09 -20.67 -0.67
C PRO A 236 -32.62 -20.79 -2.11
N ALA A 237 -33.12 -21.99 -2.45
CA ALA A 237 -33.72 -22.25 -3.75
C ALA A 237 -34.79 -21.17 -4.04
N ARG A 238 -34.66 -20.49 -5.18
CA ARG A 238 -35.71 -19.59 -5.64
C ARG A 238 -36.97 -20.42 -5.84
N HIS A 239 -38.01 -20.12 -5.08
CA HIS A 239 -39.35 -20.59 -5.38
C HIS A 239 -39.77 -19.94 -6.71
N GLU A 240 -39.79 -20.74 -7.78
CA GLU A 240 -40.48 -20.39 -9.01
C GLU A 240 -41.99 -20.40 -8.70
N ASN A 241 -42.64 -19.26 -8.94
CA ASN A 241 -44.09 -19.12 -9.02
C ASN A 241 -44.47 -19.00 -10.49
#